data_AF-A0A7J7H1J1-F1
#
_entry.id   AF-A0A7J7H1J1-F1
#
_cell.length_a   1.000
_cell.length_b   1.000
_cell.length_c   1.000
_cell.angle_alpha   90.00
_cell.angle_beta   90.00
_cell.angle_gamma   90.00
#
_symmetry.space_group_name_H-M   'P 1'
#
loop_
_entity.id
_entity.type
_entity.pdbx_description
1 polymer ?
#
loop_
_entity_poly.entity_id
_entity_poly.type
_entity_poly.pdbx_seq_one_letter_code
_entity_poly.pdbx_strand_id
1 'polypeptide(L)'
;MRSHEFISFVFLTLSIFSPLQVFARAKSVIDHSIEPSSPFSIALETLQNHIGQVLSIGLLRRAMTHPSFSEESNKALSILGANVIETSVSLQSLTKNLDISSKDLNRLISEMSNVESSCAVDGMRLALQKVVRVSPKTNSSSPSVVCGAFRAIFGAIAVDTQMADEAGNVFWRVHSGQIGRALAL
;
A
#
# COMPACT_ATOMS: atom_id res chain seq x y z
N MET A 1 -52.46 -54.63 -0.67
CA MET A 1 -51.95 -55.51 0.41
C MET A 1 -50.44 -55.44 0.42
N ARG A 2 -49.83 -55.14 1.58
CA ARG A 2 -48.40 -54.96 1.90
C ARG A 2 -47.71 -53.74 1.26
N SER A 3 -47.46 -52.61 1.93
CA SER A 3 -47.05 -52.27 3.31
C SER A 3 -45.53 -52.35 3.55
N HIS A 4 -44.93 -51.17 3.72
CA HIS A 4 -43.68 -50.81 4.41
C HIS A 4 -42.38 -51.44 3.82
N GLU A 5 -41.27 -50.72 3.64
CA GLU A 5 -40.66 -49.80 4.60
C GLU A 5 -39.94 -48.63 3.92
N PHE A 6 -40.09 -47.46 4.54
CA PHE A 6 -39.47 -46.19 4.19
C PHE A 6 -38.29 -46.03 5.15
N ILE A 7 -37.06 -46.35 4.71
CA ILE A 7 -35.88 -46.19 5.57
C ILE A 7 -35.43 -44.72 5.50
N SER A 8 -35.85 -43.97 6.51
CA SER A 8 -35.44 -42.60 6.81
C SER A 8 -33.99 -42.60 7.30
N PHE A 9 -33.06 -42.04 6.52
CA PHE A 9 -31.71 -41.75 6.99
C PHE A 9 -31.68 -40.36 7.66
N VAL A 10 -31.93 -40.36 8.97
CA VAL A 10 -31.67 -39.21 9.85
C VAL A 10 -30.15 -39.18 10.12
N PHE A 11 -29.42 -38.28 9.46
CA PHE A 11 -28.05 -37.97 9.85
C PHE A 11 -28.08 -37.04 11.06
N LEU A 12 -27.87 -37.66 12.23
CA LEU A 12 -27.72 -37.00 13.53
C LEU A 12 -26.43 -36.15 13.53
N THR A 13 -26.58 -34.84 13.69
CA THR A 13 -25.49 -33.90 13.93
C THR A 13 -24.90 -34.12 15.33
N LEU A 14 -23.69 -34.64 15.42
CA LEU A 14 -22.92 -34.72 16.67
C LEU A 14 -21.92 -33.57 16.72
N SER A 15 -22.31 -32.50 17.41
CA SER A 15 -21.43 -31.44 17.89
C SER A 15 -20.51 -32.01 18.97
N ILE A 16 -19.24 -32.25 18.63
CA ILE A 16 -18.20 -32.51 19.62
C ILE A 16 -17.43 -31.20 19.81
N PHE A 17 -17.80 -30.48 20.86
CA PHE A 17 -16.92 -29.49 21.48
C PHE A 17 -15.71 -30.23 22.08
N SER A 18 -14.51 -29.84 21.66
CA SER A 18 -13.28 -30.11 22.39
C SER A 18 -12.48 -28.80 22.48
N PRO A 19 -12.32 -28.22 23.67
CA PRO A 19 -11.40 -27.12 23.90
C PRO A 19 -9.97 -27.67 24.02
N LEU A 20 -8.96 -26.81 23.86
CA LEU A 20 -7.52 -27.11 23.89
C LEU A 20 -6.95 -27.82 22.65
N GLN A 21 -6.83 -27.07 21.55
CA GLN A 21 -5.57 -27.13 20.81
C GLN A 21 -4.66 -26.03 21.35
N VAL A 22 -3.78 -26.48 22.24
CA VAL A 22 -2.63 -25.74 22.75
C VAL A 22 -1.99 -25.00 21.61
N PHE A 23 -1.96 -23.68 21.74
CA PHE A 23 -1.20 -22.74 20.94
C PHE A 23 0.29 -23.11 21.11
N ALA A 24 0.75 -24.11 20.36
CA ALA A 24 2.17 -24.31 20.11
C ALA A 24 2.61 -23.18 19.16
N ARG A 25 2.66 -21.97 19.72
CA ARG A 25 3.56 -20.92 19.27
C ARG A 25 4.92 -21.54 19.44
N ALA A 26 5.41 -22.17 18.37
CA ALA A 26 6.84 -22.25 18.14
C ALA A 26 7.30 -20.80 18.24
N LYS A 27 7.79 -20.46 19.43
CA LYS A 27 8.65 -19.32 19.66
C LYS A 27 9.82 -19.61 18.75
N SER A 28 9.76 -19.13 17.52
CA SER A 28 10.95 -18.91 16.73
C SER A 28 11.78 -18.03 17.65
N VAL A 29 12.72 -18.69 18.32
CA VAL A 29 13.81 -18.06 19.03
C VAL A 29 14.26 -16.96 18.08
N ILE A 30 14.19 -15.74 18.59
CA ILE A 30 14.68 -14.56 17.92
C ILE A 30 16.15 -14.87 17.63
N ASP A 31 16.40 -15.35 16.42
CA ASP A 31 17.72 -15.29 15.84
C ASP A 31 17.85 -13.83 15.42
N HIS A 32 18.22 -13.00 16.40
CA HIS A 32 18.93 -11.77 16.11
C HIS A 32 20.34 -12.16 15.65
N SER A 33 20.41 -12.81 14.49
CA SER A 33 21.47 -12.49 13.56
C SER A 33 21.26 -11.01 13.24
N ILE A 34 21.90 -10.14 14.02
CA ILE A 34 22.03 -8.73 13.66
C ILE A 34 22.89 -8.74 12.40
N GLU A 35 22.29 -9.04 11.26
CA GLU A 35 22.84 -8.58 10.00
C GLU A 35 22.97 -7.07 10.15
N PRO A 36 24.14 -6.49 9.89
CA PRO A 36 24.26 -5.04 9.87
C PRO A 36 23.22 -4.52 8.86
N SER A 37 22.23 -3.77 9.36
CA SER A 37 21.14 -3.24 8.56
C SER A 37 21.74 -2.46 7.40
N SER A 38 21.55 -2.95 6.17
CA SER A 38 22.09 -2.26 5.00
C SER A 38 21.51 -0.83 4.93
N PRO A 39 22.26 0.15 4.38
CA PRO A 39 21.77 1.53 4.27
C PRO A 39 20.38 1.62 3.61
N PHE A 40 20.10 0.73 2.67
CA PHE A 40 18.79 0.63 2.03
C PHE A 40 17.69 0.17 3.01
N SER A 41 17.94 -0.82 3.86
CA SER A 41 16.95 -1.30 4.83
C SER A 41 16.59 -0.22 5.86
N ILE A 42 17.58 0.56 6.32
CA ILE A 42 17.38 1.71 7.22
C ILE A 42 16.55 2.79 6.52
N ALA A 43 16.82 3.07 5.24
CA ALA A 43 16.04 4.03 4.46
C ALA A 43 14.58 3.60 4.30
N LEU A 44 14.31 2.30 4.13
CA LEU A 44 12.95 1.77 4.06
C LEU A 44 12.23 1.86 5.40
N GLU A 45 12.89 1.56 6.51
CA GLU A 45 12.33 1.75 7.86
C GLU A 45 11.99 3.22 8.13
N THR A 46 12.91 4.13 7.79
CA THR A 46 12.69 5.58 7.89
C THR A 46 11.50 6.03 7.04
N LEU A 47 11.37 5.48 5.82
CA LEU A 47 10.24 5.78 4.94
C LEU A 47 8.92 5.31 5.55
N GLN A 48 8.85 4.11 6.14
CA GLN A 48 7.64 3.61 6.83
C GLN A 48 7.20 4.54 7.96
N ASN A 49 8.16 5.06 8.73
CA ASN A 49 7.89 6.02 9.79
C ASN A 49 7.35 7.34 9.22
N HIS A 50 7.92 7.84 8.13
CA HIS A 50 7.44 9.07 7.47
C HIS A 50 6.08 8.94 6.79
N ILE A 51 5.68 7.75 6.34
CA ILE A 51 4.32 7.52 5.80
C ILE A 51 3.32 7.15 6.91
N GLY A 52 3.80 6.77 8.09
CA GLY A 52 2.97 6.33 9.22
C GLY A 52 2.20 5.04 8.90
N GLN A 53 2.83 4.12 8.17
CA GLN A 53 2.28 2.83 7.77
C GLN A 53 3.39 1.77 7.74
N VAL A 54 3.17 0.66 8.46
CA VAL A 54 4.02 -0.53 8.39
C VAL A 54 3.55 -1.40 7.23
N LEU A 55 4.50 -1.89 6.43
CA LEU A 55 4.31 -2.64 5.20
C LEU A 55 5.14 -3.93 5.23
N SER A 56 4.72 -4.94 4.46
CA SER A 56 5.65 -6.00 4.06
C SER A 56 6.90 -5.41 3.43
N ILE A 57 8.07 -5.71 4.01
CA ILE A 57 9.35 -5.16 3.55
C ILE A 57 9.63 -5.54 2.08
N GLY A 58 9.17 -6.72 1.63
CA GLY A 58 9.28 -7.15 0.24
C GLY A 58 8.52 -6.23 -0.72
N LEU A 59 7.30 -5.84 -0.35
CA LEU A 59 6.48 -4.91 -1.13
C LEU A 59 7.10 -3.51 -1.17
N LEU A 60 7.56 -3.02 -0.02
CA LEU A 60 8.20 -1.69 0.03
C LEU A 60 9.52 -1.64 -0.73
N ARG A 61 10.34 -2.71 -0.66
CA ARG A 61 11.53 -2.86 -1.50
C ARG A 61 11.17 -2.78 -2.98
N ARG A 62 10.12 -3.48 -3.42
CA ARG A 62 9.65 -3.46 -4.81
C ARG A 62 9.12 -2.08 -5.21
N ALA A 63 8.36 -1.41 -4.35
CA ALA A 63 7.89 -0.03 -4.58
C ALA A 63 9.04 0.95 -4.78
N MET A 64 10.15 0.77 -4.05
CA MET A 64 11.37 1.59 -4.16
C MET A 64 12.37 1.08 -5.21
N THR A 65 11.93 0.31 -6.20
CA THR A 65 12.79 -0.23 -7.26
C THR A 65 12.27 0.17 -8.64
N HIS A 66 13.01 1.02 -9.34
CA HIS A 66 12.65 1.45 -10.69
C HIS A 66 12.89 0.32 -11.72
N PRO A 67 12.12 0.23 -12.83
CA PRO A 67 12.30 -0.79 -13.87
C PRO A 67 13.68 -0.83 -14.52
N SER A 68 14.44 0.27 -14.47
CA SER A 68 15.83 0.27 -14.94
C SER A 68 16.78 -0.51 -14.03
N PHE A 69 16.45 -0.69 -12.75
CA PHE A 69 17.28 -1.40 -11.78
C PHE A 69 17.05 -2.93 -11.80
N SER A 70 15.79 -3.36 -11.96
CA SER A 70 15.41 -4.78 -11.93
C SER A 70 14.03 -4.99 -12.58
N GLU A 71 13.77 -6.20 -13.09
CA GLU A 71 12.44 -6.64 -13.52
C GLU A 71 11.43 -6.66 -12.37
N GLU A 72 11.89 -6.99 -11.14
CA GLU A 72 11.10 -6.89 -9.93
C GLU A 72 10.98 -5.43 -9.46
N SER A 73 10.26 -4.66 -10.26
CA SER A 73 10.15 -3.22 -10.13
C SER A 73 8.79 -2.74 -9.65
N ASN A 74 8.73 -1.44 -9.44
CA ASN A 74 7.56 -0.71 -9.01
C ASN A 74 6.52 -0.47 -10.11
N LYS A 75 6.76 -0.92 -11.37
CA LYS A 75 5.88 -0.56 -12.50
C LYS A 75 4.42 -0.92 -12.26
N ALA A 76 4.14 -2.17 -11.86
CA ALA A 76 2.78 -2.62 -11.60
C ALA A 76 2.15 -1.92 -10.38
N LEU A 77 2.92 -1.77 -9.30
CA LEU A 77 2.49 -1.06 -8.09
C LEU A 77 2.20 0.42 -8.37
N SER A 78 2.98 1.05 -9.26
CA SER A 78 2.82 2.44 -9.66
C SER A 78 1.52 2.66 -10.43
N ILE A 79 1.13 1.72 -11.30
CA ILE A 79 -0.15 1.74 -12.00
C ILE A 79 -1.31 1.63 -11.00
N LEU A 80 -1.26 0.64 -10.11
CA LEU A 80 -2.30 0.48 -9.09
C LEU A 80 -2.40 1.72 -8.19
N GLY A 81 -1.26 2.25 -7.75
CA GLY A 81 -1.20 3.44 -6.92
C GLY A 81 -1.75 4.69 -7.60
N ALA A 82 -1.55 4.85 -8.91
CA ALA A 82 -2.19 5.93 -9.67
C ALA A 82 -3.71 5.81 -9.60
N ASN A 83 -4.25 4.62 -9.86
CA ASN A 83 -5.70 4.37 -9.78
C ASN A 83 -6.26 4.63 -8.37
N VAL A 84 -5.52 4.23 -7.33
CA VAL A 84 -5.89 4.51 -5.93
C VAL A 84 -5.96 6.02 -5.68
N ILE A 85 -4.95 6.79 -6.10
CA ILE A 85 -4.91 8.25 -5.91
C ILE A 85 -6.08 8.91 -6.65
N GLU A 86 -6.29 8.58 -7.92
CA GLU A 86 -7.37 9.17 -8.74
C GLU A 86 -8.75 8.84 -8.17
N THR A 87 -8.95 7.60 -7.71
CA THR A 87 -10.18 7.18 -7.02
C THR A 87 -10.38 7.94 -5.73
N SER A 88 -9.33 8.10 -4.93
CA SER A 88 -9.38 8.82 -3.64
C SER A 88 -9.68 10.31 -3.82
N VAL A 89 -9.14 10.93 -4.88
CA VAL A 89 -9.43 12.31 -5.27
C VAL A 89 -10.88 12.45 -5.72
N SER A 90 -11.36 11.50 -6.52
CA SER A 90 -12.74 11.49 -7.00
C SER A 90 -13.73 11.36 -5.86
N LEU A 91 -13.52 10.37 -4.99
CA LEU A 91 -14.37 10.07 -3.84
C LEU A 91 -14.42 11.26 -2.87
N GLN A 92 -13.28 11.85 -2.53
CA GLN A 92 -13.25 12.99 -1.61
C GLN A 92 -13.94 14.23 -2.22
N SER A 93 -13.72 14.49 -3.51
CA SER A 93 -14.35 15.60 -4.22
C SER A 93 -15.88 15.46 -4.24
N LEU A 94 -16.39 14.29 -4.61
CA LEU A 94 -17.82 14.01 -4.68
C LEU A 94 -18.48 14.00 -3.29
N THR A 95 -17.78 13.51 -2.26
CA THR A 95 -18.28 13.56 -0.87
C THR A 95 -18.45 15.01 -0.39
N LYS A 96 -17.60 15.94 -0.85
CA LYS A 96 -17.67 17.36 -0.50
C LYS A 96 -18.69 18.13 -1.33
N ASN A 97 -18.81 17.81 -2.61
CA ASN A 97 -19.72 18.46 -3.55
C ASN A 97 -20.17 17.47 -4.62
N LEU A 98 -21.38 16.94 -4.49
CA LEU A 98 -21.98 16.03 -5.48
C LEU A 98 -22.32 16.73 -6.80
N ASP A 99 -22.46 18.06 -6.81
CA ASP A 99 -22.79 18.86 -7.99
C ASP A 99 -21.54 19.34 -8.76
N ILE A 100 -20.35 18.85 -8.42
CA ILE A 100 -19.12 19.18 -9.15
C ILE A 100 -19.24 18.79 -10.63
N SER A 101 -18.84 19.71 -11.52
CA SER A 101 -18.86 19.40 -12.95
C SER A 101 -17.81 18.32 -13.29
N SER A 102 -18.09 17.49 -14.30
CA SER A 102 -17.12 16.48 -14.77
C SER A 102 -15.80 17.12 -15.22
N LYS A 103 -15.85 18.33 -15.78
CA LYS A 103 -14.67 19.11 -16.17
C LYS A 103 -13.81 19.47 -14.95
N ASP A 104 -14.43 19.99 -13.89
CA ASP A 104 -13.70 20.40 -12.69
C ASP A 104 -13.17 19.19 -11.93
N LEU A 105 -13.94 18.10 -11.86
CA LEU A 105 -13.50 16.85 -11.26
C LEU A 105 -12.26 16.29 -11.98
N ASN A 106 -12.31 16.20 -13.31
CA ASN A 106 -11.17 15.72 -14.11
C ASN A 106 -9.94 16.63 -13.98
N ARG A 107 -10.14 17.93 -13.83
CA ARG A 107 -9.05 18.88 -13.55
C ARG A 107 -8.39 18.57 -12.20
N LEU A 108 -9.17 18.39 -11.13
CA LEU A 108 -8.65 18.04 -9.80
C LEU A 108 -7.91 16.70 -9.80
N ILE A 109 -8.48 15.67 -10.45
CA ILE A 109 -7.83 14.37 -10.60
C ILE A 109 -6.48 14.53 -11.30
N SER A 110 -6.46 15.24 -12.43
CA SER A 110 -5.23 15.47 -13.20
C SER A 110 -4.20 16.26 -12.42
N GLU A 111 -4.60 17.31 -11.69
CA GLU A 111 -3.68 18.11 -10.87
C GLU A 111 -2.98 17.26 -9.78
N MET A 112 -3.69 16.30 -9.19
CA MET A 112 -3.17 15.45 -8.12
C MET A 112 -2.40 14.22 -8.61
N SER A 113 -2.82 13.63 -9.73
CA SER A 113 -2.18 12.43 -10.25
C SER A 113 -1.01 12.74 -11.20
N ASN A 114 -0.95 13.91 -11.84
CA ASN A 114 0.08 14.23 -12.83
C ASN A 114 1.49 14.32 -12.23
N VAL A 115 2.47 13.89 -13.03
CA VAL A 115 3.90 13.79 -12.69
C VAL A 115 4.49 15.14 -12.34
N GLU A 116 4.24 16.16 -13.16
CA GLU A 116 4.90 17.48 -13.04
C GLU A 116 4.27 18.37 -11.95
N SER A 117 3.06 18.05 -11.50
CA SER A 117 2.35 18.79 -10.46
C SER A 117 2.59 18.16 -9.08
N SER A 118 1.58 17.50 -8.50
CA SER A 118 1.63 17.06 -7.10
C SER A 118 2.51 15.83 -6.89
N CYS A 119 2.49 14.88 -7.83
CA CYS A 119 3.03 13.55 -7.59
C CYS A 119 4.56 13.56 -7.36
N ALA A 120 5.33 14.23 -8.23
CA ALA A 120 6.77 14.34 -8.03
C ALA A 120 7.10 15.24 -6.83
N VAL A 121 6.36 16.32 -6.61
CA VAL A 121 6.56 17.24 -5.48
C VAL A 121 6.40 16.52 -4.14
N ASP A 122 5.34 15.73 -3.99
CA ASP A 122 5.10 14.93 -2.78
C ASP A 122 6.17 13.85 -2.59
N GLY A 123 6.58 13.18 -3.67
CA GLY A 123 7.69 12.23 -3.62
C GLY A 123 9.03 12.88 -3.24
N MET A 124 9.31 14.10 -3.72
CA MET A 124 10.51 14.85 -3.33
C MET A 124 10.47 15.27 -1.85
N ARG A 125 9.29 15.63 -1.33
CA ARG A 125 9.09 15.96 0.09
C ARG A 125 9.32 14.76 1.01
N LEU A 126 9.00 13.55 0.55
CA LEU A 126 9.34 12.28 1.21
C LEU A 126 10.80 11.84 0.97
N ALA A 127 11.60 12.65 0.26
CA ALA A 127 12.97 12.37 -0.11
C ALA A 127 13.16 11.05 -0.91
N LEU A 128 12.16 10.65 -1.71
CA LEU A 128 12.17 9.37 -2.44
C LEU A 128 13.32 9.26 -3.44
N GLN A 129 13.82 10.37 -3.97
CA GLN A 129 15.01 10.41 -4.84
C GLN A 129 16.28 9.85 -4.19
N LYS A 130 16.31 9.78 -2.85
CA LYS A 130 17.40 9.19 -2.05
C LYS A 130 17.19 7.72 -1.72
N VAL A 131 15.97 7.20 -1.90
CA VAL A 131 15.56 5.85 -1.51
C VAL A 131 15.38 4.95 -2.73
N VAL A 132 14.83 5.48 -3.82
CA VAL A 132 14.55 4.72 -5.04
C VAL A 132 15.85 4.19 -5.66
N ARG A 133 15.86 2.88 -5.89
CA ARG A 133 16.96 2.20 -6.58
C ARG A 133 16.76 2.31 -8.08
N VAL A 134 17.80 2.77 -8.78
CA VAL A 134 17.80 2.99 -10.22
C VAL A 134 19.10 2.47 -10.83
N SER A 135 19.11 2.18 -12.13
CA SER A 135 20.36 1.88 -12.84
C SER A 135 21.32 3.08 -12.83
N PRO A 136 22.64 2.88 -13.01
CA PRO A 136 23.62 3.97 -13.08
C PRO A 136 23.33 5.04 -14.15
N LYS A 137 22.59 4.69 -15.22
CA LYS A 137 22.24 5.60 -16.32
C LYS A 137 20.91 6.33 -16.10
N THR A 138 20.21 6.05 -15.01
CA THR A 138 18.89 6.63 -14.72
C THR A 138 19.03 7.65 -13.60
N ASN A 139 18.51 8.85 -13.80
CA ASN A 139 18.49 9.88 -12.77
C ASN A 139 17.37 9.61 -11.75
N SER A 140 17.73 9.29 -10.51
CA SER A 140 16.75 9.04 -9.43
C SER A 140 15.93 10.27 -9.04
N SER A 141 16.40 11.48 -9.37
CA SER A 141 15.70 12.73 -9.10
C SER A 141 14.80 13.19 -10.26
N SER A 142 14.71 12.42 -11.34
CA SER A 142 13.78 12.74 -12.43
C SER A 142 12.33 12.69 -11.93
N PRO A 143 11.47 13.67 -12.28
CA PRO A 143 10.08 13.71 -11.83
C PRO A 143 9.31 12.41 -12.08
N SER A 144 9.53 11.76 -13.24
CA SER A 144 8.86 10.50 -13.59
C SER A 144 9.29 9.34 -12.70
N VAL A 145 10.56 9.27 -12.30
CA VAL A 145 11.09 8.24 -11.40
C VAL A 145 10.53 8.43 -10.00
N VAL A 146 10.57 9.66 -9.49
CA VAL A 146 10.09 10.02 -8.16
C VAL A 146 8.57 9.81 -8.05
N CYS A 147 7.80 10.31 -9.02
CA CYS A 147 6.36 10.10 -9.07
C CYS A 147 6.00 8.61 -9.22
N GLY A 148 6.76 7.86 -10.03
CA GLY A 148 6.59 6.42 -10.17
C GLY A 148 6.72 5.68 -8.83
N ALA A 149 7.77 6.01 -8.06
CA ALA A 149 8.00 5.47 -6.72
C ALA A 149 6.92 5.93 -5.72
N PHE A 150 6.52 7.20 -5.77
CA PHE A 150 5.47 7.76 -4.91
C PHE A 150 4.14 7.02 -5.07
N ARG A 151 3.67 6.87 -6.32
CA ARG A 151 2.46 6.07 -6.62
C ARG A 151 2.62 4.63 -6.14
N ALA A 152 3.78 4.03 -6.36
CA ALA A 152 4.03 2.64 -5.98
C ALA A 152 3.95 2.39 -4.46
N ILE A 153 4.19 3.40 -3.61
CA ILE A 153 3.93 3.29 -2.16
C ILE A 153 2.46 2.99 -1.91
N PHE A 154 1.54 3.74 -2.51
CA PHE A 154 0.11 3.55 -2.31
C PHE A 154 -0.40 2.27 -2.98
N GLY A 155 0.20 1.87 -4.10
CA GLY A 155 -0.04 0.53 -4.66
C GLY A 155 0.41 -0.58 -3.71
N ALA A 156 1.57 -0.42 -3.07
CA ALA A 156 2.06 -1.39 -2.08
C ALA A 156 1.15 -1.45 -0.85
N ILE A 157 0.69 -0.30 -0.33
CA ILE A 157 -0.27 -0.24 0.78
C ILE A 157 -1.55 -0.97 0.41
N ALA A 158 -2.13 -0.68 -0.76
CA ALA A 158 -3.37 -1.32 -1.19
C ALA A 158 -3.23 -2.84 -1.33
N VAL A 159 -2.07 -3.35 -1.74
CA VAL A 159 -1.80 -4.80 -1.82
C VAL A 159 -1.60 -5.40 -0.43
N ASP A 160 -0.85 -4.73 0.44
CA ASP A 160 -0.51 -5.23 1.78
C ASP A 160 -1.75 -5.26 2.70
N THR A 161 -2.62 -4.25 2.60
CA THR A 161 -3.86 -4.15 3.38
C THR A 161 -5.04 -4.84 2.71
N GLN A 162 -4.94 -5.15 1.41
CA GLN A 162 -6.07 -5.53 0.56
C GLN A 162 -7.22 -4.51 0.52
N MET A 163 -6.92 -3.23 0.81
CA MET A 163 -7.91 -2.15 0.92
C MET A 163 -7.42 -0.90 0.19
N ALA A 164 -8.04 -0.58 -0.95
CA ALA A 164 -7.72 0.62 -1.73
C ALA A 164 -8.05 1.91 -0.97
N ASP A 165 -9.15 1.92 -0.21
CA ASP A 165 -9.57 3.09 0.57
C ASP A 165 -8.55 3.46 1.67
N GLU A 166 -7.95 2.46 2.32
CA GLU A 166 -6.92 2.69 3.33
C GLU A 166 -5.67 3.34 2.70
N ALA A 167 -5.24 2.85 1.55
CA ALA A 167 -4.16 3.47 0.80
C ALA A 167 -4.48 4.92 0.39
N GLY A 168 -5.74 5.19 0.02
CA GLY A 168 -6.25 6.53 -0.24
C GLY A 168 -6.20 7.47 0.97
N ASN A 169 -6.56 6.96 2.15
CA ASN A 169 -6.47 7.70 3.41
C ASN A 169 -5.02 8.05 3.74
N VAL A 170 -4.08 7.10 3.56
CA VAL A 170 -2.65 7.36 3.74
C VAL A 170 -2.17 8.42 2.74
N PHE A 171 -2.58 8.33 1.47
CA PHE A 171 -2.28 9.35 0.45
C PHE A 171 -2.70 10.75 0.93
N TRP A 172 -3.93 10.92 1.40
CA TRP A 172 -4.38 12.21 1.87
C TRP A 172 -3.59 12.73 3.07
N ARG A 173 -3.18 11.86 4.01
CA ARG A 173 -2.31 12.26 5.14
C ARG A 173 -0.94 12.74 4.66
N VAL A 174 -0.32 12.01 3.73
CA VAL A 174 0.96 12.37 3.12
C VAL A 174 0.83 13.71 2.37
N HIS A 175 -0.12 13.78 1.45
CA HIS A 175 -0.33 14.92 0.56
C HIS A 175 -0.64 16.20 1.35
N SER A 176 -1.55 16.15 2.34
CA SER A 176 -1.87 17.31 3.19
C SER A 176 -0.77 17.69 4.20
N GLY A 177 0.31 16.91 4.30
CA GLY A 177 1.40 17.15 5.27
C GLY A 177 1.00 16.90 6.73
N GLN A 178 -0.06 16.13 6.98
CA GLN A 178 -0.58 15.88 8.32
C GLN A 178 0.23 14.86 9.13
N ILE A 179 1.19 14.17 8.52
CA ILE A 179 1.98 13.12 9.19
C ILE A 179 2.88 13.69 10.31
N GLY A 180 3.15 15.01 10.31
CA GLY A 180 3.84 15.70 11.41
C GLY A 180 2.94 16.32 12.48
N ARG A 181 1.61 16.38 12.29
CA ARG A 181 0.67 16.97 13.27
C ARG A 181 0.09 15.95 14.24
N ALA A 182 -0.04 14.69 13.82
CA ALA A 182 -0.55 13.61 14.68
C ALA A 182 0.44 13.16 15.77
N LEU A 183 1.72 13.51 15.65
CA LEU A 183 2.77 13.24 16.66
C LEU A 183 3.03 14.43 17.59
N ALA A 184 2.25 15.51 17.47
CA ALA A 184 2.40 16.76 18.23
C ALA A 184 1.20 17.08 19.15
N LEU A 185 0.35 16.09 19.41
CA LEU A 185 -0.74 16.10 20.40
C LEU A 185 -0.52 14.95 21.39
#